data_AF-A0A960RPY9-F1
#
_entry.id   AF-A0A960RPY9-F1
#
_cell.length_a   1.000
_cell.length_b   1.000
_cell.length_c   1.000
_cell.angle_alpha   90.00
_cell.angle_beta   90.00
_cell.angle_gamma   90.00
#
_symmetry.space_group_name_H-M   'P 1'
#
loop_
_entity.id
_entity.type
_entity.pdbx_description
1 polymer ?
#
loop_
_entity_poly.entity_id
_entity_poly.type
_entity_poly.pdbx_seq_one_letter_code
_entity_poly.pdbx_strand_id
1 'polypeptide(L)'
;MLCEMEFTTDARGQEILLKDGEFQVMMEWEKPYMQACIDMLQPSGDVLEIGFGLGYSANAIQTHNPSTHTIIEYHPVVAKKAREWAQDKPNVRIVEGTWQEVLPTLGKYDAIFFDDYPLESAADVAACKSAEAIASGNLKEIDAIQKEVAQFKPKAYTDADLQFLFDNMKDTSHLPGSFYQKFFTNLLNQNEITADQFSWVQNQLNLRGIVLEDPPQRRGPGDRLLQFLEPCLKNHLKTHGRFSCYLERTESLYQEKAFKKLIINNPFLDYQEKTISITPSPLCKYFTHNEAIVMKITKLS
;
A
#
# COMPACT_ATOMS: atom_id res chain seq x y z
N MET A 1 -7.04 14.51 -4.96
CA MET A 1 -6.12 15.35 -4.15
C MET A 1 -5.42 14.38 -3.20
N LEU A 2 -4.09 14.47 -3.05
CA LEU A 2 -3.40 13.65 -2.03
C LEU A 2 -3.91 14.05 -0.65
N CYS A 3 -4.03 13.09 0.26
CA CYS A 3 -4.32 13.40 1.67
C CYS A 3 -3.22 14.30 2.25
N GLU A 4 -3.56 15.06 3.29
CA GLU A 4 -2.58 15.83 4.03
C GLU A 4 -1.90 14.92 5.05
N MET A 5 -0.57 15.04 5.21
CA MET A 5 0.17 14.32 6.24
C MET A 5 0.92 15.31 7.12
N GLU A 6 0.79 15.15 8.43
CA GLU A 6 1.35 16.06 9.43
C GLU A 6 2.16 15.30 10.49
N PHE A 7 3.41 15.74 10.69
CA PHE A 7 4.21 15.34 11.84
C PHE A 7 3.96 16.32 12.98
N THR A 8 3.48 15.82 14.12
CA THR A 8 3.20 16.65 15.30
C THR A 8 3.40 15.85 16.58
N THR A 9 2.93 16.37 17.71
CA THR A 9 2.94 15.69 19.01
C THR A 9 1.53 15.50 19.55
N ASP A 10 1.28 14.36 20.19
CA ASP A 10 0.03 14.09 20.91
C ASP A 10 -0.09 14.95 22.18
N ALA A 11 -1.22 14.85 22.89
CA ALA A 11 -1.47 15.60 24.12
C ALA A 11 -0.49 15.28 25.28
N ARG A 12 0.37 14.27 25.11
CA ARG A 12 1.43 13.88 26.06
C ARG A 12 2.82 14.28 25.57
N GLY A 13 2.91 15.02 24.46
CA GLY A 13 4.17 15.48 23.87
C GLY A 13 4.90 14.39 23.09
N GLN A 14 4.25 13.28 22.76
CA GLN A 14 4.86 12.16 22.04
C GLN A 14 4.63 12.27 20.53
N GLU A 15 5.60 11.84 19.72
CA GLU A 15 5.52 11.94 18.26
C GLU A 15 4.29 11.19 17.70
N ILE A 16 3.60 11.84 16.76
CA ILE A 16 2.46 11.29 16.02
C ILE A 16 2.50 11.75 14.56
N LEU A 17 2.14 10.84 13.65
CA LEU A 17 1.88 11.11 12.24
C LEU A 17 0.37 11.07 12.01
N LEU A 18 -0.18 12.18 11.55
CA LEU A 18 -1.60 12.33 11.25
C LEU A 18 -1.82 12.40 9.75
N LYS A 19 -2.92 11.79 9.29
CA LYS A 19 -3.50 11.97 7.96
C LYS A 19 -4.75 12.84 8.07
N ASP A 20 -4.83 13.86 7.23
CA ASP A 20 -5.92 14.84 7.16
C ASP A 20 -6.23 15.50 8.52
N GLY A 21 -5.21 15.63 9.38
CA GLY A 21 -5.33 16.18 10.75
C GLY A 21 -6.12 15.32 11.74
N GLU A 22 -6.71 14.21 11.30
CA GLU A 22 -7.68 13.43 12.09
C GLU A 22 -7.27 11.97 12.31
N PHE A 23 -6.76 11.32 11.27
CA PHE A 23 -6.49 9.88 11.28
C PHE A 23 -5.06 9.62 11.76
N GLN A 24 -4.94 8.81 12.81
CA GLN A 24 -3.65 8.42 13.36
C GLN A 24 -3.04 7.36 12.44
N VAL A 25 -1.91 7.69 11.80
CA VAL A 25 -1.18 6.79 10.91
C VAL A 25 -0.10 6.05 11.68
N MET A 26 0.63 6.76 12.55
CA MET A 26 1.71 6.19 13.33
C MET A 26 1.90 6.99 14.63
N MET A 27 2.28 6.31 15.72
CA MET A 27 2.44 6.90 17.05
C MET A 27 3.69 6.38 17.77
N GLU A 28 4.25 7.19 18.67
CA GLU A 28 5.45 6.83 19.45
C GLU A 28 5.37 5.49 20.21
N TRP A 29 4.19 5.06 20.66
CA TRP A 29 4.05 3.79 21.38
C TRP A 29 4.49 2.57 20.54
N GLU A 30 4.51 2.70 19.21
CA GLU A 30 4.90 1.63 18.28
C GLU A 30 6.42 1.41 18.24
N LYS A 31 7.25 2.35 18.74
CA LYS A 31 8.72 2.21 18.79
C LYS A 31 9.19 0.82 19.26
N PRO A 32 8.80 0.33 20.47
CA PRO A 32 9.20 -0.99 20.94
C PRO A 32 8.64 -2.15 20.11
N TYR A 33 7.47 -2.00 19.49
CA TYR A 33 6.90 -3.02 18.62
C TYR A 33 7.69 -3.12 17.31
N MET A 34 7.96 -1.99 16.65
CA MET A 34 8.82 -1.92 15.47
C MET A 34 10.20 -2.51 15.73
N GLN A 35 10.82 -2.16 16.87
CA GLN A 35 12.09 -2.76 17.26
C GLN A 35 12.00 -4.29 17.37
N ALA A 36 10.95 -4.82 17.99
CA ALA A 36 10.76 -6.26 18.10
C ALA A 36 10.54 -6.96 16.75
N CYS A 37 9.89 -6.31 15.78
CA CYS A 37 9.78 -6.80 14.41
C CYS A 37 11.15 -6.86 13.73
N ILE A 38 11.95 -5.79 13.84
CA ILE A 38 13.30 -5.73 13.25
C ILE A 38 14.26 -6.71 13.93
N ASP A 39 14.18 -6.85 15.25
CA ASP A 39 14.93 -7.86 16.00
C ASP A 39 14.56 -9.28 15.57
N MET A 40 13.29 -9.54 15.22
CA MET A 40 12.88 -10.83 14.68
C MET A 40 13.41 -11.04 13.25
N LEU A 41 13.40 -9.99 12.43
CA LEU A 41 13.89 -9.98 11.04
C LEU A 41 15.39 -10.25 10.95
N GLN A 42 16.19 -9.70 11.87
CA GLN A 42 17.66 -9.72 11.83
C GLN A 42 18.17 -9.26 10.45
N PRO A 43 17.91 -8.00 10.05
CA PRO A 43 18.29 -7.52 8.72
C PRO A 43 19.81 -7.53 8.55
N SER A 44 20.27 -7.93 7.37
CA SER A 44 21.68 -7.86 6.95
C SER A 44 21.74 -7.84 5.43
N GLY A 45 22.89 -7.46 4.84
CA GLY A 45 23.04 -7.38 3.38
C GLY A 45 22.23 -6.22 2.77
N ASP A 46 21.58 -6.46 1.64
CA ASP A 46 20.71 -5.48 1.00
C ASP A 46 19.30 -5.54 1.61
N VAL A 47 18.85 -4.42 2.19
CA VAL A 47 17.55 -4.33 2.88
C VAL A 47 16.59 -3.45 2.11
N LEU A 48 15.35 -3.92 1.95
CA LEU A 48 14.22 -3.14 1.46
C LEU A 48 13.24 -2.87 2.59
N GLU A 49 12.85 -1.62 2.77
CA GLU A 49 11.81 -1.16 3.68
C GLU A 49 10.68 -0.50 2.87
N ILE A 50 9.43 -0.79 3.23
CA ILE A 50 8.24 -0.14 2.69
C ILE A 50 7.58 0.64 3.81
N GLY A 51 7.38 1.95 3.58
CA GLY A 51 6.82 2.88 4.55
C GLY A 51 7.89 3.38 5.52
N PHE A 52 8.19 4.68 5.46
CA PHE A 52 9.11 5.33 6.38
C PHE A 52 8.42 5.77 7.66
N GLY A 53 7.20 6.32 7.55
CA GLY A 53 6.42 6.82 8.68
C GLY A 53 7.20 7.82 9.55
N LEU A 54 7.38 7.48 10.84
CA LEU A 54 8.18 8.24 11.81
C LEU A 54 9.67 7.82 11.85
N GLY A 55 10.07 6.83 11.04
CA GLY A 55 11.44 6.35 10.91
C GLY A 55 11.86 5.35 11.99
N TYR A 56 10.93 4.71 12.70
CA TYR A 56 11.25 3.80 13.80
C TYR A 56 11.88 2.50 13.33
N SER A 57 11.25 1.84 12.35
CA SER A 57 11.81 0.68 11.66
C SER A 57 13.12 1.05 10.94
N ALA A 58 13.16 2.18 10.24
CA ALA A 58 14.36 2.65 9.55
C ALA A 58 15.57 2.82 10.49
N ASN A 59 15.35 3.46 11.64
CA ASN A 59 16.38 3.60 12.69
C ASN A 59 16.80 2.23 13.24
N ALA A 60 15.85 1.36 13.58
CA ALA A 60 16.12 0.02 14.08
C ALA A 60 16.93 -0.80 13.06
N ILE A 61 16.56 -0.80 11.78
CA ILE A 61 17.28 -1.48 10.71
C ILE A 61 18.73 -0.98 10.62
N GLN A 62 18.95 0.33 10.72
CA GLN A 62 20.31 0.89 10.65
C GLN A 62 21.22 0.44 11.80
N THR A 63 20.67 0.10 12.96
CA THR A 63 21.48 -0.47 14.08
C THR A 63 22.11 -1.83 13.75
N HIS A 64 21.56 -2.55 12.76
CA HIS A 64 22.11 -3.83 12.29
C HIS A 64 23.19 -3.67 11.22
N ASN A 65 23.54 -2.43 10.83
CA ASN A 65 24.57 -2.12 9.83
C ASN A 65 24.38 -2.85 8.47
N PRO A 66 23.23 -2.66 7.78
CA PRO A 66 23.01 -3.28 6.49
C PRO A 66 23.98 -2.74 5.43
N SER A 67 24.29 -3.55 4.42
CA SER A 67 25.14 -3.15 3.29
C SER A 67 24.49 -2.06 2.45
N THR A 68 23.20 -2.20 2.17
CA THR A 68 22.36 -1.15 1.57
C THR A 68 20.99 -1.13 2.25
N HIS A 69 20.35 0.03 2.28
CA HIS A 69 19.02 0.20 2.84
C HIS A 69 18.17 1.04 1.89
N THR A 70 17.30 0.39 1.12
CA THR A 70 16.37 1.05 0.22
C THR A 70 15.03 1.20 0.91
N ILE A 71 14.50 2.43 0.96
CA ILE A 71 13.19 2.74 1.54
C ILE A 71 12.27 3.23 0.41
N ILE A 72 11.13 2.57 0.20
CA ILE A 72 10.08 3.08 -0.68
C ILE A 72 9.09 3.88 0.17
N GLU A 73 8.88 5.13 -0.20
CA GLU A 73 7.92 6.01 0.47
C GLU A 73 7.09 6.75 -0.58
N TYR A 74 5.77 6.65 -0.47
CA TYR A 74 4.85 7.25 -1.44
C TYR A 74 4.58 8.71 -1.11
N HIS A 75 4.40 9.04 0.18
CA HIS A 75 3.85 10.35 0.52
C HIS A 75 4.94 11.43 0.50
N PRO A 76 4.81 12.52 -0.30
CA PRO A 76 5.87 13.51 -0.47
C PRO A 76 6.38 14.15 0.83
N VAL A 77 5.48 14.40 1.79
CA VAL A 77 5.84 14.95 3.10
C VAL A 77 6.69 13.96 3.92
N VAL A 78 6.34 12.69 3.88
CA VAL A 78 7.06 11.63 4.60
C VAL A 78 8.40 11.33 3.91
N ALA A 79 8.40 11.26 2.58
CA ALA A 79 9.59 11.11 1.76
C ALA A 79 10.61 12.24 1.98
N LYS A 80 10.14 13.49 2.12
CA LYS A 80 11.02 14.62 2.49
C LYS A 80 11.71 14.38 3.83
N LYS A 81 10.96 13.97 4.87
CA LYS A 81 11.54 13.63 6.19
C LYS A 81 12.53 12.46 6.08
N ALA A 82 12.21 11.44 5.28
CA ALA A 82 13.09 10.31 5.02
C ALA A 82 14.41 10.75 4.36
N ARG A 83 14.35 11.65 3.38
CA ARG A 83 15.54 12.22 2.72
C ARG A 83 16.39 13.03 3.67
N GLU A 84 15.78 13.85 4.54
CA GLU A 84 16.48 14.61 5.57
C GLU A 84 17.16 13.67 6.58
N TRP A 85 16.46 12.62 7.02
CA TRP A 85 17.01 11.59 7.89
C TRP A 85 18.17 10.81 7.26
N ALA A 86 18.16 10.62 5.94
CA ALA A 86 19.18 9.85 5.22
C ALA A 86 20.45 10.66 4.87
N GLN A 87 20.51 11.97 5.13
CA GLN A 87 21.59 12.85 4.65
C GLN A 87 23.00 12.41 5.06
N ASP A 88 23.14 11.80 6.24
CA ASP A 88 24.41 11.33 6.80
C ASP A 88 24.62 9.81 6.64
N LYS A 89 23.77 9.13 5.86
CA LYS A 89 23.75 7.66 5.72
C LYS A 89 24.00 7.26 4.26
N PRO A 90 25.27 7.08 3.84
CA PRO A 90 25.61 6.82 2.44
C PRO A 90 25.11 5.47 1.91
N ASN A 91 24.74 4.54 2.80
CA ASN A 91 24.15 3.24 2.47
C ASN A 91 22.62 3.30 2.30
N VAL A 92 21.97 4.45 2.55
CA VAL A 92 20.52 4.60 2.47
C VAL A 92 20.11 5.21 1.13
N ARG A 93 19.06 4.65 0.51
CA ARG A 93 18.43 5.17 -0.70
C ARG A 93 16.93 5.31 -0.51
N ILE A 94 16.42 6.54 -0.62
CA ILE A 94 14.97 6.81 -0.63
C ILE A 94 14.47 6.75 -2.07
N VAL A 95 13.40 5.99 -2.31
CA VAL A 95 12.74 5.89 -3.62
C VAL A 95 11.29 6.34 -3.46
N GLU A 96 10.95 7.46 -4.10
CA GLU A 96 9.63 8.06 -3.98
C GLU A 96 8.64 7.40 -4.96
N GLY A 97 7.49 6.95 -4.45
CA GLY A 97 6.43 6.32 -5.25
C GLY A 97 5.69 5.22 -4.50
N THR A 98 4.64 4.68 -5.11
CA THR A 98 3.94 3.52 -4.55
C THR A 98 4.82 2.28 -4.67
N TRP A 99 4.75 1.35 -3.72
CA TRP A 99 5.49 0.09 -3.84
C TRP A 99 5.04 -0.70 -5.08
N GLN A 100 3.78 -0.57 -5.50
CA GLN A 100 3.24 -1.22 -6.70
C GLN A 100 3.97 -0.79 -7.97
N GLU A 101 4.29 0.50 -8.09
CA GLU A 101 5.00 1.05 -9.25
C GLU A 101 6.50 0.87 -9.15
N VAL A 102 7.06 1.03 -7.95
CA VAL A 102 8.51 1.05 -7.73
C VAL A 102 9.08 -0.37 -7.63
N LEU A 103 8.42 -1.28 -6.91
CA LEU A 103 8.94 -2.64 -6.65
C LEU A 103 9.41 -3.37 -7.93
N PRO A 104 8.64 -3.37 -9.05
CA PRO A 104 9.07 -4.03 -10.29
C PRO A 104 10.38 -3.50 -10.91
N THR A 105 10.80 -2.29 -10.54
CA THR A 105 12.04 -1.66 -11.02
C THR A 105 13.26 -1.99 -10.15
N LEU A 106 13.05 -2.63 -8.99
CA LEU A 106 14.09 -2.92 -8.01
C LEU A 106 14.66 -4.33 -8.15
N GLY A 107 15.84 -4.51 -7.56
CA GLY A 107 16.55 -5.79 -7.53
C GLY A 107 16.05 -6.75 -6.44
N LYS A 108 16.95 -7.65 -6.03
CA LYS A 108 16.72 -8.60 -4.94
C LYS A 108 17.39 -8.15 -3.65
N TYR A 109 16.78 -8.50 -2.53
CA TYR A 109 17.17 -8.10 -1.18
C TYR A 109 17.36 -9.33 -0.28
N ASP A 110 18.26 -9.20 0.67
CA ASP A 110 18.55 -10.17 1.73
C ASP A 110 17.54 -10.06 2.88
N ALA A 111 17.00 -8.88 3.11
CA ALA A 111 15.91 -8.66 4.05
C ALA A 111 14.86 -7.68 3.49
N ILE A 112 13.59 -7.94 3.77
CA ILE A 112 12.48 -7.06 3.41
C ILE A 112 11.64 -6.80 4.67
N PHE A 113 11.39 -5.53 4.97
CA PHE A 113 10.46 -5.08 6.00
C PHE A 113 9.29 -4.34 5.36
N PHE A 114 8.06 -4.71 5.73
CA PHE A 114 6.83 -4.14 5.17
C PHE A 114 5.99 -3.48 6.26
N ASP A 115 5.80 -2.16 6.14
CA ASP A 115 4.93 -1.36 7.00
C ASP A 115 4.17 -0.34 6.15
N ASP A 116 3.18 -0.84 5.41
CA ASP A 116 2.39 -0.02 4.51
C ASP A 116 1.12 0.48 5.20
N TYR A 117 0.77 1.73 4.95
CA TYR A 117 -0.49 2.32 5.41
C TYR A 117 -1.35 2.71 4.21
N PRO A 118 -2.64 2.32 4.16
CA PRO A 118 -3.52 2.70 3.08
C PRO A 118 -3.77 4.22 3.07
N LEU A 119 -3.10 4.92 2.14
CA LEU A 119 -3.26 6.36 1.94
C LEU A 119 -4.43 6.71 1.00
N GLU A 120 -5.19 5.71 0.59
CA GLU A 120 -6.48 5.83 -0.09
C GLU A 120 -7.40 6.84 0.63
N SER A 121 -8.06 7.71 -0.13
CA SER A 121 -9.03 8.66 0.41
C SER A 121 -10.25 7.93 0.99
N ALA A 122 -11.09 8.62 1.78
CA ALA A 122 -12.36 8.05 2.23
C ALA A 122 -13.24 7.55 1.07
N ALA A 123 -13.16 8.20 -0.10
CA ALA A 123 -13.84 7.78 -1.32
C ALA A 123 -13.25 6.47 -1.90
N ASP A 124 -11.92 6.33 -1.89
CA ASP A 124 -11.23 5.12 -2.34
C ASP A 124 -11.54 3.93 -1.41
N VAL A 125 -11.57 4.16 -0.09
CA VAL A 125 -11.97 3.16 0.91
C VAL A 125 -13.44 2.76 0.75
N ALA A 126 -14.34 3.71 0.49
CA ALA A 126 -15.76 3.44 0.27
C ALA A 126 -15.99 2.67 -1.05
N ALA A 127 -15.23 2.98 -2.11
CA ALA A 127 -15.26 2.23 -3.36
C ALA A 127 -14.75 0.79 -3.19
N CYS A 128 -13.68 0.59 -2.41
CA CYS A 128 -13.17 -0.73 -2.06
C CYS A 128 -14.17 -1.57 -1.25
N LYS A 129 -14.75 -1.00 -0.17
CA LYS A 129 -15.80 -1.68 0.63
C LYS A 129 -17.04 -2.01 -0.20
N SER A 130 -17.43 -1.12 -1.11
CA SER A 130 -18.54 -1.37 -2.05
C SER A 130 -18.23 -2.55 -2.97
N ALA A 131 -17.01 -2.59 -3.53
CA ALA A 131 -16.58 -3.70 -4.38
C ALA A 131 -16.53 -5.04 -3.62
N GLU A 132 -16.12 -5.03 -2.35
CA GLU A 132 -16.14 -6.22 -1.47
C GLU A 132 -17.55 -6.67 -1.12
N ALA A 133 -18.45 -5.75 -0.78
CA ALA A 133 -19.85 -6.04 -0.49
C ALA A 133 -20.57 -6.64 -1.73
N ILE A 134 -20.25 -6.13 -2.92
CA ILE A 134 -20.73 -6.68 -4.20
C ILE A 134 -20.15 -8.08 -4.43
N ALA A 135 -18.84 -8.28 -4.21
CA ALA A 135 -18.19 -9.57 -4.37
C ALA A 135 -18.69 -10.62 -3.36
N SER A 136 -19.12 -10.19 -2.17
CA SER A 136 -19.67 -11.04 -1.11
C SER A 136 -21.20 -11.17 -1.13
N GLY A 137 -21.89 -10.44 -2.01
CA GLY A 137 -23.35 -10.51 -2.19
C GLY A 137 -24.19 -9.93 -1.05
N ASN A 138 -23.62 -9.08 -0.18
CA ASN A 138 -24.30 -8.60 1.02
C ASN A 138 -25.16 -7.35 0.76
N LEU A 139 -26.40 -7.56 0.29
CA LEU A 139 -27.33 -6.50 -0.18
C LEU A 139 -27.61 -5.37 0.83
N LYS A 140 -27.57 -5.61 2.15
CA LYS A 140 -27.86 -4.59 3.17
C LYS A 140 -26.71 -3.62 3.43
N GLU A 141 -25.46 -4.09 3.31
CA GLU A 141 -24.27 -3.25 3.40
C GLU A 141 -24.12 -2.40 2.14
N ILE A 142 -24.48 -2.94 0.97
CA ILE A 142 -24.51 -2.21 -0.30
C ILE A 142 -25.43 -0.99 -0.20
N ASP A 143 -26.66 -1.14 0.30
CA ASP A 143 -27.63 -0.04 0.44
C ASP A 143 -27.17 1.04 1.45
N ALA A 144 -26.51 0.64 2.54
CA ALA A 144 -26.01 1.56 3.56
C ALA A 144 -24.82 2.38 3.04
N ILE A 145 -23.85 1.73 2.37
CA ILE A 145 -22.68 2.38 1.78
C ILE A 145 -23.11 3.28 0.61
N GLN A 146 -24.07 2.86 -0.22
CA GLN A 146 -24.60 3.71 -1.30
C GLN A 146 -25.25 5.01 -0.79
N LYS A 147 -25.92 4.98 0.37
CA LYS A 147 -26.49 6.19 0.99
C LYS A 147 -25.43 7.16 1.53
N GLU A 148 -24.29 6.64 1.98
CA GLU A 148 -23.18 7.43 2.51
C GLU A 148 -22.33 8.01 1.37
N VAL A 149 -22.04 7.20 0.34
CA VAL A 149 -21.34 7.62 -0.89
C VAL A 149 -22.16 8.63 -1.70
N ALA A 150 -23.49 8.55 -1.71
CA ALA A 150 -24.36 9.52 -2.39
C ALA A 150 -24.25 10.95 -1.84
N GLN A 151 -23.70 11.13 -0.62
CA GLN A 151 -23.47 12.44 -0.01
C GLN A 151 -22.20 13.11 -0.56
N PHE A 152 -21.27 12.33 -1.12
CA PHE A 152 -20.06 12.80 -1.78
C PHE A 152 -20.18 12.54 -3.28
N LYS A 153 -20.84 13.44 -4.02
CA LYS A 153 -20.89 13.34 -5.48
C LYS A 153 -19.55 13.73 -6.11
N PRO A 154 -18.82 12.82 -6.79
CA PRO A 154 -17.82 13.27 -7.76
C PRO A 154 -18.54 13.98 -8.93
N LYS A 155 -17.90 15.01 -9.47
CA LYS A 155 -18.45 15.81 -10.57
C LYS A 155 -18.30 14.98 -11.86
N ALA A 156 -19.38 14.34 -12.31
CA ALA A 156 -19.40 13.61 -13.58
C ALA A 156 -19.03 14.55 -14.75
N TYR A 157 -18.22 14.06 -15.69
CA TYR A 157 -17.83 14.85 -16.87
C TYR A 157 -19.03 15.04 -17.79
N THR A 158 -19.28 16.27 -18.20
CA THR A 158 -20.27 16.56 -19.23
C THR A 158 -19.68 16.29 -20.62
N ASP A 159 -20.54 16.18 -21.63
CA ASP A 159 -20.09 16.05 -23.03
C ASP A 159 -19.18 17.22 -23.45
N ALA A 160 -19.43 18.42 -22.90
CA ALA A 160 -18.59 19.59 -23.14
C ALA A 160 -17.20 19.47 -22.51
N ASP A 161 -17.10 18.86 -21.30
CA ASP A 161 -15.81 18.62 -20.65
C ASP A 161 -14.98 17.60 -21.43
N LEU A 162 -15.63 16.55 -21.95
CA LEU A 162 -14.98 15.54 -22.79
C LEU A 162 -14.54 16.10 -24.14
N GLN A 163 -15.39 16.89 -24.79
CA GLN A 163 -15.05 17.58 -26.03
C GLN A 163 -13.86 18.54 -25.82
N PHE A 164 -13.86 19.31 -24.72
CA PHE A 164 -12.74 20.18 -24.36
C PHE A 164 -11.45 19.39 -24.12
N LEU A 165 -11.52 18.28 -23.39
CA LEU A 165 -10.38 17.39 -23.19
C LEU A 165 -9.82 16.91 -24.54
N PHE A 166 -10.69 16.49 -25.46
CA PHE A 166 -10.31 16.04 -26.79
C PHE A 166 -9.68 17.11 -27.67
N ASP A 167 -10.26 18.31 -27.70
CA ASP A 167 -9.74 19.41 -28.51
C ASP A 167 -8.35 19.87 -28.04
N ASN A 168 -8.07 19.72 -26.73
CA ASN A 168 -6.78 20.03 -26.13
C ASN A 168 -5.79 18.84 -26.11
N MET A 169 -6.20 17.64 -26.54
CA MET A 169 -5.31 16.47 -26.73
C MET A 169 -4.58 16.48 -28.08
N LYS A 170 -4.69 17.52 -28.91
CA LYS A 170 -4.14 17.54 -30.29
C LYS A 170 -2.60 17.71 -30.42
N ASP A 171 -1.82 17.55 -29.35
CA ASP A 171 -0.35 17.58 -29.41
C ASP A 171 0.33 16.38 -28.70
N THR A 172 -0.37 15.25 -28.58
CA THR A 172 0.10 14.05 -27.86
C THR A 172 0.28 12.81 -28.74
N SER A 173 0.81 13.01 -29.96
CA SER A 173 1.13 11.95 -30.94
C SER A 173 2.17 10.92 -30.48
N HIS A 174 2.67 11.02 -29.24
CA HIS A 174 3.69 10.17 -28.64
C HIS A 174 3.14 9.13 -27.65
N LEU A 175 1.85 9.19 -27.27
CA LEU A 175 1.25 8.22 -26.36
C LEU A 175 0.50 7.11 -27.12
N PRO A 176 0.72 5.83 -26.77
CA PRO A 176 0.07 4.71 -27.45
C PRO A 176 -1.45 4.68 -27.16
N GLY A 177 -2.26 4.24 -28.12
CA GLY A 177 -3.73 4.20 -28.00
C GLY A 177 -4.24 3.42 -26.77
N SER A 178 -3.46 2.44 -26.29
CA SER A 178 -3.74 1.68 -25.06
C SER A 178 -3.75 2.55 -23.79
N PHE A 179 -2.98 3.65 -23.77
CA PHE A 179 -2.95 4.59 -22.64
C PHE A 179 -4.30 5.30 -22.49
N TYR A 180 -4.82 5.87 -23.57
CA TYR A 180 -6.13 6.54 -23.57
C TYR A 180 -7.26 5.55 -23.31
N GLN A 181 -7.19 4.36 -23.89
CA GLN A 181 -8.18 3.31 -23.62
C GLN A 181 -8.24 2.96 -22.14
N LYS A 182 -7.09 2.81 -21.47
CA LYS A 182 -7.02 2.53 -20.03
C LYS A 182 -7.57 3.70 -19.20
N PHE A 183 -7.24 4.94 -19.58
CA PHE A 183 -7.71 6.15 -18.91
C PHE A 183 -9.24 6.26 -18.93
N PHE A 184 -9.86 6.21 -20.11
CA PHE A 184 -11.33 6.33 -20.22
C PHE A 184 -12.08 5.10 -19.70
N THR A 185 -11.47 3.92 -19.72
CA THR A 185 -12.03 2.72 -19.06
C THR A 185 -12.10 2.91 -17.56
N ASN A 186 -11.10 3.56 -16.95
CA ASN A 186 -11.14 3.89 -15.53
C ASN A 186 -12.25 4.89 -15.20
N LEU A 187 -12.43 5.93 -16.02
CA LEU A 187 -13.52 6.91 -15.85
C LEU A 187 -14.90 6.24 -15.95
N LEU A 188 -15.09 5.30 -16.90
CA LEU A 188 -16.32 4.53 -17.02
C LEU A 188 -16.57 3.65 -15.78
N ASN A 189 -15.53 2.95 -15.31
CA ASN A 189 -15.63 2.09 -14.12
C ASN A 189 -15.91 2.87 -12.83
N GLN A 190 -15.58 4.17 -12.80
CA GLN A 190 -15.85 5.08 -11.70
C GLN A 190 -17.19 5.82 -11.84
N ASN A 191 -17.97 5.53 -12.89
CA ASN A 191 -19.20 6.25 -13.25
C ASN A 191 -19.01 7.76 -13.47
N GLU A 192 -17.80 8.19 -13.80
CA GLU A 192 -17.50 9.60 -14.11
C GLU A 192 -17.87 9.98 -15.54
N ILE A 193 -18.01 8.98 -16.42
CA ILE A 193 -18.59 9.09 -17.77
C ILE A 193 -19.59 7.96 -18.02
N THR A 194 -20.53 8.16 -18.93
CA THR A 194 -21.51 7.15 -19.35
C THR A 194 -20.94 6.19 -20.39
N ALA A 195 -21.61 5.06 -20.59
CA ALA A 195 -21.26 4.11 -21.66
C ALA A 195 -21.36 4.74 -23.06
N ASP A 196 -22.29 5.69 -23.25
CA ASP A 196 -22.46 6.43 -24.51
C ASP A 196 -21.30 7.42 -24.72
N GLN A 197 -20.90 8.13 -23.67
CA GLN A 197 -19.71 9.00 -23.69
C GLN A 197 -18.44 8.18 -23.96
N PHE A 198 -18.27 7.02 -23.31
CA PHE A 198 -17.14 6.12 -23.56
C PHE A 198 -17.12 5.61 -25.01
N SER A 199 -18.27 5.22 -25.55
CA SER A 199 -18.40 4.79 -26.94
C SER A 199 -18.04 5.91 -27.92
N TRP A 200 -18.46 7.15 -27.61
CA TRP A 200 -18.09 8.34 -28.37
C TRP A 200 -16.56 8.56 -28.37
N VAL A 201 -15.91 8.50 -27.21
CA VAL A 201 -14.44 8.59 -27.05
C VAL A 201 -13.72 7.52 -27.88
N GLN A 202 -14.15 6.26 -27.80
CA GLN A 202 -13.52 5.15 -28.53
C GLN A 202 -13.57 5.35 -30.05
N ASN A 203 -14.66 5.95 -30.55
CA ASN A 203 -14.79 6.29 -31.96
C ASN A 203 -13.89 7.45 -32.37
N GLN A 204 -13.74 8.48 -31.54
CA GLN A 204 -12.84 9.61 -31.82
C GLN A 204 -11.35 9.18 -31.88
N LEU A 205 -10.95 8.18 -31.10
CA LEU A 205 -9.56 7.69 -31.02
C LEU A 205 -9.26 6.50 -31.96
N ASN A 206 -10.24 6.04 -32.76
CA ASN A 206 -10.13 4.90 -33.67
C ASN A 206 -9.61 3.60 -33.00
N LEU A 207 -10.02 3.32 -31.75
CA LEU A 207 -9.53 2.21 -30.91
C LEU A 207 -10.16 0.83 -31.24
N ARG A 208 -10.77 0.66 -32.40
CA ARG A 208 -11.47 -0.58 -32.75
C ARG A 208 -10.47 -1.71 -33.05
N GLY A 209 -10.50 -2.77 -32.25
CA GLY A 209 -9.73 -4.01 -32.49
C GLY A 209 -8.67 -4.37 -31.45
N ILE A 210 -8.48 -3.56 -30.40
CA ILE A 210 -7.63 -3.94 -29.27
C ILE A 210 -8.42 -4.92 -28.38
N VAL A 211 -8.10 -6.20 -28.52
CA VAL A 211 -8.62 -7.27 -27.66
C VAL A 211 -8.06 -7.06 -26.26
N LEU A 212 -8.95 -7.01 -25.28
CA LEU A 212 -8.59 -7.05 -23.86
C LEU A 212 -7.84 -8.36 -23.62
N GLU A 213 -6.57 -8.29 -23.23
CA GLU A 213 -6.07 -9.34 -22.34
C GLU A 213 -6.98 -9.32 -21.11
N ASP A 214 -7.47 -10.49 -20.71
CA ASP A 214 -8.26 -10.62 -19.48
C ASP A 214 -7.53 -9.84 -18.39
N PRO A 215 -8.18 -8.86 -17.74
CA PRO A 215 -7.55 -8.16 -16.64
C PRO A 215 -7.05 -9.22 -15.67
N PRO A 216 -5.79 -9.12 -15.16
CA PRO A 216 -5.38 -9.99 -14.06
C PRO A 216 -6.50 -9.88 -13.04
N GLN A 217 -7.14 -11.02 -12.75
CA GLN A 217 -8.35 -11.07 -11.93
C GLN A 217 -8.15 -10.10 -10.77
N ARG A 218 -8.97 -9.05 -10.70
CA ARG A 218 -9.03 -8.19 -9.53
C ARG A 218 -9.45 -9.12 -8.39
N ARG A 219 -8.47 -9.73 -7.72
CA ARG A 219 -8.60 -10.10 -6.30
C ARG A 219 -9.04 -8.79 -5.65
N GLY A 220 -10.04 -8.82 -4.77
CA GLY A 220 -10.53 -7.62 -4.09
C GLY A 220 -9.39 -6.93 -3.29
N PRO A 221 -9.69 -6.10 -2.30
CA PRO A 221 -8.74 -5.74 -1.25
C PRO A 221 -8.35 -6.98 -0.43
N GLY A 222 -7.79 -8.01 -1.07
CA GLY A 222 -7.10 -9.10 -0.43
C GLY A 222 -5.93 -8.51 0.34
N ASP A 223 -5.70 -9.04 1.53
CA ASP A 223 -4.58 -8.76 2.43
C ASP A 223 -3.38 -8.12 1.71
N ARG A 224 -3.17 -6.79 1.87
CA ARG A 224 -2.08 -6.04 1.21
C ARG A 224 -0.73 -6.69 1.47
N LEU A 225 -0.59 -7.32 2.64
CA LEU A 225 0.55 -8.16 2.96
C LEU A 225 0.77 -9.24 1.91
N LEU A 226 -0.24 -10.03 1.56
CA LEU A 226 -0.11 -11.08 0.54
C LEU A 226 0.13 -10.49 -0.86
N GLN A 227 -0.49 -9.35 -1.18
CA GLN A 227 -0.27 -8.67 -2.47
C GLN A 227 1.18 -8.22 -2.64
N PHE A 228 1.81 -7.76 -1.55
CA PHE A 228 3.21 -7.36 -1.54
C PHE A 228 4.15 -8.57 -1.45
N LEU A 229 3.80 -9.55 -0.62
CA LEU A 229 4.65 -10.70 -0.31
C LEU A 229 4.78 -11.65 -1.51
N GLU A 230 3.72 -11.90 -2.28
CA GLU A 230 3.77 -12.76 -3.48
C GLU A 230 4.85 -12.35 -4.50
N PRO A 231 4.89 -11.11 -5.02
CA PRO A 231 5.93 -10.67 -5.93
C PRO A 231 7.30 -10.60 -5.24
N CYS A 232 7.36 -10.28 -3.95
CA CYS A 232 8.61 -10.31 -3.19
C CYS A 232 9.23 -11.71 -3.19
N LEU A 233 8.48 -12.74 -2.78
CA LEU A 233 8.96 -14.12 -2.75
C LEU A 233 9.43 -14.60 -4.13
N LYS A 234 8.74 -14.17 -5.21
CA LYS A 234 9.06 -14.58 -6.58
C LYS A 234 10.31 -13.87 -7.11
N ASN A 235 10.37 -12.55 -6.97
CA ASN A 235 11.27 -11.70 -7.75
C ASN A 235 12.27 -10.89 -6.92
N HIS A 236 11.97 -10.58 -5.65
CA HIS A 236 12.73 -9.60 -4.87
C HIS A 236 13.37 -10.16 -3.59
N LEU A 237 12.97 -11.32 -3.08
CA LEU A 237 13.60 -11.96 -1.94
C LEU A 237 14.64 -12.99 -2.42
N LYS A 238 15.90 -12.80 -2.02
CA LYS A 238 16.99 -13.74 -2.30
C LYS A 238 16.75 -15.08 -1.60
N THR A 239 17.38 -16.14 -2.09
CA THR A 239 17.51 -17.40 -1.34
C THR A 239 18.22 -17.11 -0.02
N HIS A 240 17.73 -17.69 1.07
CA HIS A 240 18.08 -17.38 2.47
C HIS A 240 17.73 -15.96 2.94
N GLY A 241 17.02 -15.20 2.09
CA GLY A 241 16.48 -13.90 2.44
C GLY A 241 15.34 -14.00 3.44
N ARG A 242 15.14 -12.95 4.21
CA ARG A 242 14.16 -12.88 5.30
C ARG A 242 13.14 -11.78 5.05
N PHE A 243 11.89 -12.01 5.47
CA PHE A 243 10.81 -11.04 5.38
C PHE A 243 10.15 -10.88 6.76
N SER A 244 9.84 -9.64 7.13
CA SER A 244 9.02 -9.31 8.29
C SER A 244 8.12 -8.11 7.97
N CYS A 245 7.14 -7.84 8.82
CA CYS A 245 6.20 -6.75 8.63
C CYS A 245 5.65 -6.25 9.96
N TYR A 246 5.07 -5.06 9.94
CA TYR A 246 4.15 -4.61 10.97
C TYR A 246 2.78 -5.26 10.77
N LEU A 247 2.13 -5.65 11.87
CA LEU A 247 0.82 -6.28 11.87
C LEU A 247 -0.13 -5.58 12.84
N GLU A 248 -1.25 -5.08 12.31
CA GLU A 248 -2.37 -4.53 13.09
C GLU A 248 -3.32 -5.64 13.59
N ARG A 249 -2.78 -6.69 14.21
CA ARG A 249 -3.60 -7.82 14.69
C ARG A 249 -2.96 -8.60 15.84
N THR A 250 -3.78 -9.40 16.50
CA THR A 250 -3.36 -10.26 17.61
C THR A 250 -3.56 -11.75 17.34
N GLU A 251 -4.31 -12.07 16.29
CA GLU A 251 -4.60 -13.42 15.85
C GLU A 251 -3.44 -14.00 15.05
N SER A 252 -3.02 -15.20 15.46
CA SER A 252 -1.97 -15.97 14.80
C SER A 252 -2.23 -16.12 13.30
N LEU A 253 -1.19 -15.92 12.47
CA LEU A 253 -1.30 -16.16 11.02
C LEU A 253 -1.39 -17.66 10.70
N TYR A 254 -1.12 -18.54 11.67
CA TYR A 254 -1.55 -19.95 11.63
C TYR A 254 -3.07 -20.11 11.74
N GLN A 255 -3.89 -19.06 11.70
CA GLN A 255 -5.34 -19.18 11.58
C GLN A 255 -5.83 -18.68 10.22
N GLU A 256 -5.04 -17.88 9.52
CA GLU A 256 -5.38 -17.27 8.24
C GLU A 256 -5.28 -18.26 7.08
N LYS A 257 -6.41 -18.57 6.45
CA LYS A 257 -6.50 -19.60 5.39
C LYS A 257 -5.61 -19.28 4.19
N ALA A 258 -5.64 -18.03 3.72
CA ALA A 258 -4.86 -17.59 2.56
C ALA A 258 -3.36 -17.60 2.87
N PHE A 259 -2.97 -17.05 4.02
CA PHE A 259 -1.59 -17.03 4.48
C PHE A 259 -1.04 -18.45 4.68
N LYS A 260 -1.81 -19.33 5.33
CA LYS A 260 -1.47 -20.76 5.47
C LYS A 260 -1.15 -21.42 4.14
N LYS A 261 -2.02 -21.23 3.16
CA LYS A 261 -1.89 -21.86 1.85
C LYS A 261 -0.63 -21.38 1.12
N LEU A 262 -0.35 -20.08 1.17
CA LEU A 262 0.77 -19.48 0.43
C LEU A 262 2.11 -19.64 1.14
N ILE A 263 2.12 -19.50 2.47
CA ILE A 263 3.34 -19.37 3.28
C ILE A 263 3.59 -20.61 4.13
N ILE A 264 2.69 -20.93 5.06
CA ILE A 264 2.94 -21.99 6.07
C ILE A 264 3.06 -23.37 5.42
N ASN A 265 2.25 -23.64 4.40
CA ASN A 265 2.27 -24.93 3.69
C ASN A 265 3.32 -24.99 2.57
N ASN A 266 4.12 -23.94 2.37
CA ASN A 266 5.13 -23.90 1.34
C ASN A 266 6.44 -24.50 1.86
N PRO A 267 6.92 -25.65 1.33
CA PRO A 267 8.10 -26.34 1.86
C PRO A 267 9.41 -25.58 1.62
N PHE A 268 9.38 -24.51 0.81
CA PHE A 268 10.54 -23.65 0.52
C PHE A 268 10.58 -22.42 1.41
N LEU A 269 9.64 -22.28 2.35
CA LEU A 269 9.57 -21.17 3.29
C LEU A 269 9.59 -21.71 4.72
N ASP A 270 10.35 -21.07 5.59
CA ASP A 270 10.25 -21.25 7.04
C ASP A 270 9.50 -20.07 7.63
N TYR A 271 8.42 -20.33 8.36
CA TYR A 271 7.58 -19.32 9.00
C TYR A 271 7.67 -19.43 10.51
N GLN A 272 7.94 -18.30 11.16
CA GLN A 272 8.01 -18.17 12.60
C GLN A 272 7.20 -16.96 13.05
N GLU A 273 6.44 -17.09 14.13
CA GLU A 273 5.81 -15.96 14.82
C GLU A 273 5.97 -16.08 16.33
N LYS A 274 5.91 -14.94 17.01
CA LYS A 274 5.82 -14.86 18.47
C LYS A 274 4.87 -13.74 18.87
N THR A 275 4.12 -13.96 19.93
CA THR A 275 3.35 -12.91 20.60
C THR A 275 4.27 -12.15 21.54
N ILE A 276 4.19 -10.83 21.51
CA ILE A 276 4.88 -9.93 22.43
C ILE A 276 3.86 -9.08 23.17
N SER A 277 4.20 -8.66 24.40
CA SER A 277 3.42 -7.66 25.10
C SER A 277 3.81 -6.26 24.62
N ILE A 278 2.80 -5.42 24.41
CA ILE A 278 2.93 -4.01 24.03
C ILE A 278 2.04 -3.16 24.92
N THR A 279 2.26 -1.86 24.91
CA THR A 279 1.43 -0.92 25.68
C THR A 279 1.06 0.24 24.77
N PRO A 280 -0.02 0.11 23.99
CA PRO A 280 -0.51 1.22 23.18
C PRO A 280 -0.81 2.45 24.03
N SER A 281 -0.68 3.61 23.39
CA SER A 281 -1.16 4.85 23.97
C SER A 281 -2.64 4.75 24.33
N PRO A 282 -3.10 5.28 25.49
CA PRO A 282 -4.52 5.48 25.75
C PRO A 282 -5.22 6.39 24.73
N LEU A 283 -4.45 7.15 23.94
CA LEU A 283 -4.94 7.99 22.84
C LEU A 283 -4.96 7.25 21.49
N CYS A 284 -4.45 6.03 21.40
CA CYS A 284 -4.46 5.24 20.18
C CYS A 284 -5.88 4.74 19.88
N LYS A 285 -6.39 5.06 18.68
CA LYS A 285 -7.76 4.72 18.25
C LYS A 285 -7.84 3.45 17.40
N TYR A 286 -6.71 2.96 16.88
CA TYR A 286 -6.67 1.84 15.92
C TYR A 286 -6.10 0.54 16.54
N PHE A 287 -5.36 0.62 17.64
CA PHE A 287 -4.76 -0.52 18.31
C PHE A 287 -5.17 -0.58 19.78
N THR A 288 -6.08 -1.48 20.12
CA THR A 288 -6.67 -1.58 21.48
C THR A 288 -6.13 -2.73 22.32
N HIS A 289 -5.25 -3.57 21.75
CA HIS A 289 -4.74 -4.76 22.42
C HIS A 289 -3.39 -4.52 23.08
N ASN A 290 -3.10 -5.25 24.15
CA ASN A 290 -1.83 -5.20 24.87
C ASN A 290 -0.83 -6.27 24.40
N GLU A 291 -1.13 -6.93 23.30
CA GLU A 291 -0.29 -7.94 22.67
C GLU A 291 -0.23 -7.68 21.17
N ALA A 292 0.88 -8.09 20.54
CA ALA A 292 1.07 -8.03 19.11
C ALA A 292 1.85 -9.24 18.62
N ILE A 293 1.73 -9.55 17.33
CA ILE A 293 2.48 -10.62 16.69
C ILE A 293 3.66 -10.01 15.94
N VAL A 294 4.86 -10.53 16.18
CA VAL A 294 5.97 -10.33 15.26
C VAL A 294 6.24 -11.62 14.52
N MET A 295 6.48 -11.52 13.22
CA MET A 295 6.65 -12.66 12.33
C MET A 295 7.97 -12.58 11.55
N LYS A 296 8.46 -13.73 11.09
CA LYS A 296 9.53 -13.84 10.10
C LYS A 296 9.22 -14.96 9.13
N ILE A 297 9.44 -14.69 7.85
CA ILE A 297 9.53 -15.70 6.80
C ILE A 297 10.99 -15.78 6.35
N THR A 298 11.54 -16.98 6.22
CA THR A 298 12.85 -17.21 5.60
C THR A 298 12.66 -18.02 4.33
N LYS A 299 13.22 -17.54 3.22
CA LYS A 299 13.20 -18.28 1.95
C LYS A 299 14.33 -19.32 1.93
N LEU A 300 14.00 -20.61 1.88
CA LEU A 300 14.98 -21.69 2.01
C LEU A 300 15.70 -22.01 0.69
N SER A 301 15.04 -21.81 -0.45
CA SER A 301 15.58 -22.03 -1.80
C SER A 301 15.06 -20.99 -2.79
#